data_AF-A0A919AQ95-F1
#
_entry.id   AF-A0A919AQ95-F1
#
_cell.length_a   1.000
_cell.length_b   1.000
_cell.length_c   1.000
_cell.angle_alpha   90.00
_cell.angle_beta   90.00
_cell.angle_gamma   90.00
#
_symmetry.space_group_name_H-M   'P 1'
#
loop_
_entity.id
_entity.type
_entity.pdbx_description
1 polymer ?
#
loop_
_entity_poly.entity_id
_entity_poly.type
_entity_poly.pdbx_seq_one_letter_code
_entity_poly.pdbx_strand_id
1 'polypeptide(L)'
;MPGYQAPDDITTIATDIMATLLDACAAVPAGGAETALDAHLAHHRGWGGSRPVPALRRALTFWTRLHGVLSLELSGQFTGMDFDPAQLFAAELDNLLASR
;
A
#
# COMPACT_ATOMS: atom_id res chain seq x y z
N MET A 1 -4.20 19.27 0.04
CA MET A 1 -4.30 20.70 0.42
C MET A 1 -2.88 21.25 0.54
N PRO A 2 -2.42 22.11 -0.38
CA PRO A 2 -1.11 22.77 -0.24
C PRO A 2 -1.08 23.55 1.09
N GLY A 3 -0.10 23.28 1.94
CA GLY A 3 0.03 23.92 3.26
C GLY A 3 -0.64 23.19 4.43
N TYR A 4 -1.29 22.04 4.20
CA TYR A 4 -1.72 21.20 5.31
C TYR A 4 -0.53 20.41 5.87
N GLN A 5 -0.09 20.79 7.07
CA GLN A 5 0.69 19.90 7.93
C GLN A 5 -0.29 19.07 8.75
N ALA A 6 -0.28 17.75 8.53
CA ALA A 6 -0.99 16.85 9.43
C ALA A 6 -0.40 16.99 10.84
N PRO A 7 -1.23 16.99 11.90
CA PRO A 7 -0.75 16.90 13.28
C PRO A 7 0.29 15.79 13.43
N ASP A 8 1.35 16.05 14.21
CA ASP A 8 2.51 15.14 14.33
C ASP A 8 2.11 13.71 14.74
N ASP A 9 1.03 13.57 15.50
CA ASP A 9 0.45 12.29 15.91
C ASP A 9 -0.07 11.47 14.73
N ILE A 10 -0.66 12.12 13.71
CA ILE A 10 -1.18 11.46 12.50
C ILE A 10 -0.02 10.95 11.63
N THR A 11 1.06 11.74 11.50
CA THR A 11 2.25 11.31 10.77
C THR A 11 2.99 10.18 11.48
N THR A 12 2.98 10.16 12.82
CA THR A 12 3.58 9.09 13.62
C THR A 12 2.84 7.78 13.41
N ILE A 13 1.51 7.78 13.56
CA ILE A 13 0.68 6.59 13.33
C ILE A 13 0.82 6.07 11.90
N ALA A 14 0.79 6.94 10.89
CA ALA A 14 0.95 6.52 9.50
C ALA A 14 2.33 5.89 9.24
N THR A 15 3.38 6.43 9.87
CA THR A 15 4.74 5.89 9.79
C THR A 15 4.83 4.52 10.45
N ASP A 16 4.22 4.34 11.62
CA ASP A 16 4.21 3.07 12.36
C ASP A 16 3.45 1.97 11.60
N ILE A 17 2.30 2.31 11.00
CA ILE A 17 1.55 1.39 10.16
C ILE A 17 2.38 0.99 8.93
N MET A 18 3.02 1.95 8.26
CA MET A 18 3.88 1.66 7.11
C MET A 18 5.09 0.80 7.49
N ALA A 19 5.74 1.08 8.62
CA ALA A 19 6.86 0.28 9.12
C ALA A 19 6.42 -1.17 9.40
N THR A 20 5.28 -1.35 10.06
CA THR A 20 4.68 -2.67 10.33
C THR A 20 4.36 -3.41 9.03
N LEU A 21 3.77 -2.73 8.06
CA LEU A 21 3.46 -3.30 6.75
C LEU A 21 4.73 -3.72 5.99
N LEU A 22 5.77 -2.87 6.03
CA LEU A 22 7.05 -3.14 5.41
C LEU A 22 7.76 -4.35 6.03
N ASP A 23 7.71 -4.50 7.35
CA ASP A 23 8.24 -5.68 8.05
C ASP A 23 7.49 -6.95 7.69
N ALA A 24 6.16 -6.91 7.69
CA ALA A 24 5.34 -8.03 7.25
C ALA A 24 5.66 -8.42 5.79
N CYS A 25 5.85 -7.43 4.90
CA CYS A 25 6.20 -7.68 3.51
C CYS A 25 7.61 -8.26 3.33
N ALA A 26 8.56 -7.89 4.19
CA ALA A 26 9.94 -8.38 4.17
C ALA A 26 10.07 -9.82 4.70
N ALA A 27 9.19 -10.24 5.61
CA ALA A 27 9.14 -11.62 6.11
C ALA A 27 8.66 -12.64 5.07
N VAL A 28 8.04 -12.17 3.98
CA VAL A 28 7.51 -13.04 2.91
C VAL A 28 8.53 -13.13 1.77
N PRO A 29 8.92 -14.34 1.33
CA PRO A 29 9.84 -14.52 0.21
C PRO A 29 9.42 -13.72 -1.03
N ALA A 30 10.41 -13.19 -1.73
CA ALA A 30 10.16 -12.54 -3.02
C ALA A 30 9.82 -13.63 -4.06
N GLY A 31 8.62 -13.56 -4.61
CA GLY A 31 8.18 -14.35 -5.76
C GLY A 31 8.12 -13.48 -7.01
N GLY A 32 8.22 -14.12 -8.17
CA GLY A 32 8.05 -13.49 -9.48
C GLY A 32 9.31 -12.86 -10.07
N ALA A 33 9.18 -12.41 -11.32
CA ALA A 33 10.24 -11.71 -12.06
C ALA A 33 10.38 -10.27 -11.57
N GLU A 34 11.60 -9.73 -11.67
CA GLU A 34 11.88 -8.32 -11.40
C GLU A 34 11.09 -7.42 -12.35
N THR A 35 10.45 -6.39 -11.79
CA THR A 35 9.63 -5.42 -12.52
C THR A 35 10.39 -4.11 -12.75
N ALA A 36 9.92 -3.28 -13.70
CA ALA A 36 10.47 -1.93 -13.89
C ALA A 36 10.36 -1.07 -12.61
N LEU A 37 9.34 -1.31 -11.78
CA LEU A 37 9.19 -0.64 -10.49
C LEU A 37 10.26 -1.10 -9.49
N ASP A 38 10.66 -2.38 -9.51
CA ASP A 38 11.75 -2.87 -8.67
C ASP A 38 13.07 -2.15 -9.00
N ALA A 39 13.38 -2.01 -10.30
CA ALA A 39 14.55 -1.26 -10.75
C ALA A 39 14.52 0.22 -10.31
N HIS A 40 13.34 0.86 -10.36
CA HIS A 40 13.19 2.23 -9.84
C HIS A 40 13.40 2.28 -8.31
N LEU A 41 12.77 1.37 -7.56
CA LEU A 41 12.86 1.33 -6.10
C LEU A 41 14.28 1.03 -5.61
N ALA A 42 15.09 0.27 -6.36
CA ALA A 42 16.49 0.06 -6.05
C ALA A 42 17.27 1.39 -5.89
N HIS A 43 16.89 2.41 -6.66
CA HIS A 43 17.49 3.75 -6.62
C HIS A 43 16.76 4.73 -5.67
N HIS A 44 15.51 4.43 -5.28
CA HIS A 44 14.63 5.32 -4.51
C HIS A 44 14.10 4.70 -3.21
N ARG A 45 14.93 3.91 -2.51
CA ARG A 45 14.56 3.15 -1.30
C ARG A 45 14.82 3.84 0.04
N GLY A 46 15.13 5.15 0.07
CA GLY A 46 15.52 5.85 1.30
C GLY A 46 14.51 5.75 2.45
N TRP A 47 13.22 5.61 2.14
CA TRP A 47 12.12 5.45 3.09
C TRP A 47 11.92 3.99 3.56
N GLY A 48 12.46 3.01 2.83
CA GLY A 48 12.32 1.59 3.12
C GLY A 48 13.34 1.02 4.10
N GLY A 49 14.37 1.80 4.45
CA GLY A 49 15.49 1.36 5.28
C GLY A 49 16.31 0.27 4.60
N SER A 50 16.67 -0.78 5.34
CA SER A 50 17.46 -1.92 4.84
C SER A 50 16.63 -3.01 4.15
N ARG A 51 15.31 -2.82 4.01
CA ARG A 51 14.41 -3.84 3.49
C ARG A 51 14.63 -4.11 1.99
N PRO A 52 14.40 -5.35 1.53
CA PRO A 52 14.63 -5.72 0.14
C PRO A 52 13.59 -5.06 -0.78
N VAL A 53 14.01 -4.72 -2.01
CA VAL A 53 13.17 -4.03 -3.01
C VAL A 53 11.81 -4.71 -3.25
N PRO A 54 11.73 -6.06 -3.38
CA PRO A 54 10.43 -6.73 -3.52
C PRO A 54 9.46 -6.49 -2.36
N ALA A 55 9.98 -6.33 -1.13
CA ALA A 55 9.15 -5.99 0.03
C ALA A 55 8.62 -4.55 -0.06
N LEU A 56 9.44 -3.61 -0.56
CA LEU A 56 9.02 -2.23 -0.80
C LEU A 56 7.92 -2.16 -1.87
N ARG A 57 8.09 -2.88 -2.98
CA ARG A 57 7.09 -2.97 -4.03
C ARG A 57 5.78 -3.56 -3.51
N ARG A 58 5.85 -4.64 -2.72
CA ARG A 58 4.69 -5.30 -2.12
C ARG A 58 3.96 -4.36 -1.17
N ALA A 59 4.68 -3.67 -0.28
CA ALA A 59 4.10 -2.70 0.65
C ALA A 59 3.42 -1.54 -0.08
N LEU A 60 4.06 -0.97 -1.12
CA LEU A 60 3.44 0.08 -1.93
C LEU A 60 2.18 -0.41 -2.66
N THR A 61 2.23 -1.61 -3.23
CA THR A 61 1.09 -2.18 -3.96
C THR A 61 -0.08 -2.42 -3.02
N PHE A 62 0.19 -2.98 -1.84
CA PHE A 62 -0.81 -3.20 -0.80
C PHE A 62 -1.43 -1.89 -0.33
N TRP A 63 -0.58 -0.92 0.04
CA TRP A 63 -1.01 0.37 0.54
C TRP A 63 -1.88 1.11 -0.48
N THR A 64 -1.40 1.25 -1.71
CA THR A 64 -2.08 2.04 -2.74
C THR A 64 -3.41 1.42 -3.16
N ARG A 65 -3.52 0.10 -3.28
CA ARG A 65 -4.77 -0.58 -3.65
C ARG A 65 -5.84 -0.43 -2.56
N LEU A 66 -5.51 -0.76 -1.31
CA LEU A 66 -6.50 -0.70 -0.23
C LEU A 66 -6.91 0.74 0.10
N HIS A 67 -5.94 1.66 0.20
CA HIS A 67 -6.27 3.08 0.39
C HIS A 67 -7.01 3.66 -0.81
N GLY A 68 -6.78 3.16 -2.02
CA GLY A 68 -7.52 3.56 -3.21
C GLY A 68 -9.02 3.26 -3.07
N VAL A 69 -9.36 2.01 -2.73
CA VAL A 69 -10.76 1.61 -2.50
C VAL A 69 -11.39 2.45 -1.39
N LEU A 70 -10.73 2.57 -0.23
CA LEU A 70 -11.24 3.34 0.91
C LEU A 70 -11.42 4.83 0.56
N SER A 71 -10.47 5.43 -0.18
CA SER A 71 -10.56 6.84 -0.55
C SER A 71 -11.71 7.10 -1.52
N LEU A 72 -11.92 6.20 -2.48
CA LEU A 72 -13.03 6.28 -3.44
C LEU A 72 -14.38 6.11 -2.73
N GLU A 73 -14.48 5.18 -1.78
CA GLU A 73 -15.67 4.98 -0.96
C GLU A 73 -15.96 6.21 -0.10
N LEU A 74 -14.99 6.68 0.69
CA LEU A 74 -15.15 7.81 1.61
C LEU A 74 -15.44 9.14 0.89
N SER A 75 -14.98 9.29 -0.36
CA SER A 75 -15.30 10.46 -1.18
C SER A 75 -16.63 10.35 -1.94
N GLY A 76 -17.37 9.26 -1.75
CA GLY A 76 -18.66 9.02 -2.39
C GLY A 76 -18.58 8.68 -3.86
N GLN A 77 -17.40 8.32 -4.40
CA GLN A 77 -17.22 8.02 -5.82
C GLN A 77 -17.95 6.74 -6.25
N PHE A 78 -18.29 5.85 -5.31
CA PHE A 78 -19.11 4.66 -5.58
C PHE A 78 -20.62 4.93 -5.54
N THR A 79 -21.04 6.16 -5.22
CA THR A 79 -22.47 6.51 -5.15
C THR A 79 -23.14 6.31 -6.51
N GLY A 80 -24.21 5.51 -6.54
CA GLY A 80 -24.98 5.23 -7.75
C GLY A 80 -24.40 4.13 -8.65
N MET A 81 -23.33 3.45 -8.22
CA MET A 81 -22.76 2.31 -8.97
C MET A 81 -23.41 0.95 -8.64
N ASP A 82 -24.32 0.91 -7.65
CA ASP A 82 -25.15 -0.27 -7.31
C ASP A 82 -24.35 -1.56 -7.00
N PHE A 83 -23.24 -1.43 -6.28
CA PHE A 83 -22.47 -2.57 -5.74
C PHE A 83 -22.06 -2.30 -4.28
N ASP A 84 -21.60 -3.34 -3.60
CA ASP A 84 -21.09 -3.27 -2.22
C ASP A 84 -19.56 -3.01 -2.20
N PRO A 85 -19.10 -1.81 -1.78
CA PRO A 85 -17.67 -1.48 -1.70
C PRO A 85 -16.86 -2.40 -0.79
N ALA A 86 -17.49 -3.00 0.23
CA ALA A 86 -16.81 -3.92 1.12
C ALA A 86 -16.39 -5.21 0.39
N GLN A 87 -17.18 -5.67 -0.59
CA GLN A 87 -16.81 -6.82 -1.41
C GLN A 87 -15.65 -6.50 -2.35
N LEU A 88 -15.58 -5.29 -2.90
CA LEU A 88 -14.43 -4.84 -3.68
C LEU A 88 -13.17 -4.79 -2.82
N PHE A 89 -13.26 -4.26 -1.61
CA PHE A 89 -12.15 -4.22 -0.66
C PHE A 89 -11.64 -5.63 -0.34
N ALA A 90 -12.55 -6.56 -0.01
CA ALA A 90 -12.19 -7.95 0.28
C ALA A 90 -11.51 -8.63 -0.92
N ALA A 91 -12.04 -8.43 -2.13
CA ALA A 91 -11.47 -8.99 -3.34
C ALA A 91 -10.04 -8.44 -3.64
N GLU A 92 -9.80 -7.14 -3.44
CA GLU A 92 -8.46 -6.57 -3.57
C GLU A 92 -7.49 -7.14 -2.54
N LEU A 93 -7.92 -7.30 -1.28
CA LEU A 93 -7.13 -7.93 -0.23
C LEU A 93 -6.77 -9.38 -0.59
N ASP A 94 -7.75 -10.18 -1.02
CA ASP A 94 -7.53 -11.57 -1.40
C ASP A 94 -6.55 -11.67 -2.58
N ASN A 95 -6.69 -10.81 -3.59
CA ASN A 95 -5.76 -10.76 -4.73
C ASN A 95 -4.33 -10.39 -4.29
N LEU A 96 -4.19 -9.45 -3.36
CA LEU A 96 -2.90 -9.07 -2.78
C LEU A 96 -2.25 -10.22 -1.98
N LEU A 97 -3.07 -11.03 -1.30
CA LEU A 97 -2.60 -12.20 -0.54
C LEU A 97 -2.33 -13.43 -1.42
N ALA A 98 -3.01 -13.52 -2.58
CA ALA A 98 -2.89 -14.61 -3.55
C ALA A 98 -1.76 -14.39 -4.58
N SER A 99 -1.38 -13.14 -4.87
CA SER A 99 -0.29 -12.76 -5.79
C SER A 99 1.13 -13.04 -5.21
N ARG A 100 1.26 -14.16 -4.50
CA ARG A 100 2.50 -14.71 -3.96
C ARG A 100 3.50 -15.06 -5.05
#